data_AF-A0A6P0X1M5-F1
#
_entry.id   AF-A0A6P0X1M5-F1
#
_cell.length_a   1.000
_cell.length_b   1.000
_cell.length_c   1.000
_cell.angle_alpha   90.00
_cell.angle_beta   90.00
_cell.angle_gamma   90.00
#
_symmetry.space_group_name_H-M   'P 1'
#
loop_
_entity.id
_entity.type
_entity.pdbx_description
1 polymer ?
#
loop_
_entity_poly.entity_id
_entity_poly.type
_entity_poly.pdbx_seq_one_letter_code
_entity_poly.pdbx_strand_id
1 'polypeptide(L)'
;MNESSWESDLKITWQGSLGRFHTAPTIEQSRSVRFVWAADLAGQGWGRNPNLTITAPATWKVIATHDPLSIVTGSSGDYDAGAQDDQRILGREAQLQDLLSFIKSEGIDNVVFITADVHFPAAIFYHPREAVFKDFNPFWEFVIGPIHAGAFAPPGNLPLDPSFGPSYEFKLFPAEPNLPPPHQQFFGSMEVDGQTAQLTVKIHQITGDIVYEKIIKPK
;
A
#
# COMPACT_ATOMS: atom_id res chain seq x y z
N MET A 1 -32.90 -1.58 -40.24
CA MET A 1 -31.47 -1.89 -40.44
C MET A 1 -30.99 -2.53 -39.16
N ASN A 2 -30.53 -3.77 -39.28
CA ASN A 2 -30.32 -4.71 -38.17
C ASN A 2 -29.07 -4.39 -37.33
N GLU A 3 -29.18 -4.82 -36.08
CA GLU A 3 -28.13 -5.06 -35.10
C GLU A 3 -26.99 -5.92 -35.67
N SER A 4 -25.75 -5.51 -35.40
CA SER A 4 -24.51 -6.27 -35.58
C SER A 4 -23.42 -5.60 -34.72
N SER A 5 -22.50 -6.25 -34.00
CA SER A 5 -22.25 -7.67 -33.75
C SER A 5 -21.03 -7.77 -32.81
N TRP A 6 -21.12 -7.27 -31.56
CA TRP A 6 -19.94 -7.17 -30.69
C TRP A 6 -20.05 -7.88 -29.32
N GLU A 7 -21.16 -8.54 -29.00
CA GLU A 7 -21.38 -9.11 -27.65
C GLU A 7 -21.36 -10.64 -27.53
N SER A 8 -20.86 -11.38 -28.51
CA SER A 8 -20.74 -12.84 -28.38
C SER A 8 -19.30 -13.28 -28.60
N ASP A 9 -18.57 -13.53 -27.50
CA ASP A 9 -17.71 -14.71 -27.28
C ASP A 9 -16.64 -14.57 -26.19
N LEU A 10 -16.89 -13.83 -25.11
CA LEU A 10 -16.09 -13.95 -23.88
C LEU A 10 -16.68 -14.99 -22.93
N LYS A 11 -16.39 -16.26 -23.19
CA LYS A 11 -16.53 -17.32 -22.19
C LYS A 11 -15.32 -17.27 -21.26
N ILE A 12 -15.42 -16.47 -20.19
CA ILE A 12 -14.49 -16.59 -19.06
C ILE A 12 -14.84 -17.87 -18.32
N THR A 13 -14.11 -18.96 -18.60
CA THR A 13 -14.20 -20.18 -17.80
C THR A 13 -13.23 -20.08 -16.63
N TRP A 14 -13.74 -19.81 -15.44
CA TRP A 14 -12.99 -19.95 -14.20
C TRP A 14 -12.90 -21.43 -13.83
N GLN A 15 -11.75 -22.05 -14.07
CA GLN A 15 -11.44 -23.34 -13.44
C GLN A 15 -10.98 -23.02 -12.03
N GLY A 16 -11.83 -23.30 -11.04
CA GLY A 16 -11.52 -23.02 -9.65
C GLY A 16 -10.20 -23.63 -9.23
N SER A 17 -9.18 -22.79 -9.09
CA SER A 17 -7.93 -23.19 -8.47
C SER A 17 -8.14 -23.24 -6.96
N LEU A 18 -7.81 -24.37 -6.34
CA LEU A 18 -7.80 -24.49 -4.88
C LEU A 18 -6.75 -23.50 -4.33
N GLY A 19 -7.22 -22.41 -3.74
CA GLY A 19 -6.37 -21.48 -3.01
C GLY A 19 -5.87 -22.12 -1.71
N ARG A 20 -4.59 -21.92 -1.38
CA ARG A 20 -4.04 -22.31 -0.09
C ARG A 20 -3.63 -21.05 0.68
N PHE A 21 -4.15 -20.90 1.89
CA PHE A 21 -3.72 -19.88 2.83
C PHE A 21 -2.83 -20.51 3.90
N HIS A 22 -1.73 -19.84 4.24
CA HIS A 22 -0.88 -20.20 5.38
C HIS A 22 -1.02 -19.11 6.45
N THR A 23 -1.41 -19.50 7.66
CA THR A 23 -1.38 -18.60 8.81
C THR A 23 0.07 -18.28 9.19
N ALA A 24 0.28 -17.15 9.87
CA ALA A 24 1.58 -16.85 10.45
C ALA A 24 2.06 -18.00 11.38
N PRO A 25 3.38 -18.27 11.47
CA PRO A 25 3.92 -19.22 12.43
C PRO A 25 3.56 -18.83 13.87
N THR A 26 3.40 -19.83 14.75
CA THR A 26 3.28 -19.58 16.19
C THR A 26 4.64 -19.20 16.79
N ILE A 27 4.64 -18.73 18.03
CA ILE A 27 5.86 -18.38 18.77
C ILE A 27 6.79 -19.59 18.90
N GLU A 28 6.24 -20.79 19.11
CA GLU A 28 7.00 -22.04 19.31
C GLU A 28 7.62 -22.58 18.00
N GLN A 29 7.11 -22.15 16.86
CA GLN A 29 7.55 -22.55 15.52
C GLN A 29 8.06 -21.35 14.72
N SER A 30 8.61 -20.34 15.41
CA SER A 30 9.02 -19.10 14.78
C SER A 30 10.06 -19.36 13.69
N ARG A 31 9.81 -18.77 12.53
CA ARG A 31 10.68 -18.84 11.35
C ARG A 31 10.50 -17.59 10.54
N SER A 32 11.53 -17.22 9.78
CA SER A 32 11.43 -16.03 8.94
C SER A 32 10.33 -16.21 7.91
N VAL A 33 9.49 -15.19 7.78
CA VAL A 33 8.41 -15.14 6.78
C VAL A 33 8.77 -14.05 5.78
N ARG A 34 8.86 -14.42 4.50
CA ARG A 34 9.09 -13.50 3.41
C ARG A 34 7.92 -13.52 2.45
N PHE A 35 7.46 -12.35 2.06
CA PHE A 35 6.49 -12.19 0.98
C PHE A 35 6.86 -11.01 0.10
N VAL A 36 6.38 -11.07 -1.13
CA VAL A 36 6.54 -10.03 -2.15
C VAL A 36 5.15 -9.46 -2.39
N TRP A 37 5.06 -8.15 -2.54
CA TRP A 37 3.86 -7.52 -3.06
C TRP A 37 4.19 -6.79 -4.35
N ALA A 38 3.27 -6.93 -5.29
CA ALA A 38 3.14 -6.11 -6.46
C ALA A 38 1.67 -5.71 -6.51
N ALA A 39 1.41 -4.51 -7.01
CA ALA A 39 0.06 -4.01 -7.21
C ALA A 39 0.02 -3.31 -8.57
N ASP A 40 -1.16 -2.83 -8.96
CA ASP A 40 -1.43 -2.32 -10.30
C ASP A 40 -1.14 -3.34 -11.42
N LEU A 41 -1.84 -4.50 -11.33
CA LEU A 41 -1.78 -5.57 -12.34
C LEU A 41 -2.99 -5.55 -13.30
N ALA A 42 -4.11 -4.96 -12.87
CA ALA A 42 -5.36 -4.62 -13.57
C ALA A 42 -6.42 -4.16 -12.54
N GLY A 43 -7.31 -3.21 -12.89
CA GLY A 43 -8.15 -2.47 -11.95
C GLY A 43 -9.57 -3.00 -11.61
N GLN A 44 -10.11 -2.40 -10.53
CA GLN A 44 -11.52 -2.24 -10.06
C GLN A 44 -12.39 -3.49 -9.75
N GLY A 45 -12.64 -3.74 -8.45
CA GLY A 45 -13.94 -4.26 -7.97
C GLY A 45 -14.01 -5.59 -7.20
N TRP A 46 -12.91 -6.24 -6.81
CA TRP A 46 -12.96 -7.57 -6.19
C TRP A 46 -12.10 -7.70 -4.92
N GLY A 47 -12.61 -8.36 -3.87
CA GLY A 47 -11.78 -8.84 -2.74
C GLY A 47 -12.26 -8.65 -1.30
N ARG A 48 -13.47 -8.14 -1.03
CA ARG A 48 -13.94 -7.95 0.37
C ARG A 48 -14.59 -9.23 0.93
N ASN A 49 -14.00 -9.84 1.96
CA ASN A 49 -14.63 -10.90 2.76
C ASN A 49 -15.07 -10.33 4.13
N PRO A 50 -16.35 -9.96 4.32
CA PRO A 50 -16.84 -9.36 5.57
C PRO A 50 -16.90 -10.35 6.74
N ASN A 51 -16.71 -11.65 6.49
CA ASN A 51 -16.79 -12.71 7.50
C ASN A 51 -15.41 -13.24 7.91
N LEU A 52 -14.31 -12.63 7.46
CA LEU A 52 -12.97 -13.06 7.87
C LEU A 52 -12.72 -12.66 9.33
N THR A 53 -12.60 -13.66 10.21
CA THR A 53 -12.16 -13.47 11.59
C THR A 53 -10.73 -13.98 11.74
N ILE A 54 -9.80 -13.09 12.07
CA ILE A 54 -8.41 -13.45 12.40
C ILE A 54 -8.28 -13.40 13.92
N THR A 55 -8.16 -14.56 14.57
CA THR A 55 -8.09 -14.69 16.05
C THR A 55 -6.69 -14.95 16.58
N ALA A 56 -5.70 -15.14 15.72
CA ALA A 56 -4.32 -15.42 16.11
C ALA A 56 -3.54 -14.11 16.34
N PRO A 57 -2.82 -13.95 17.46
CA PRO A 57 -1.97 -12.78 17.68
C PRO A 57 -0.79 -12.82 16.71
N ALA A 58 -0.76 -11.88 15.76
CA ALA A 58 0.36 -11.69 14.85
C ALA A 58 1.26 -10.54 15.35
N THR A 59 2.58 -10.76 15.31
CA THR A 59 3.55 -9.73 15.67
C THR A 59 3.45 -8.51 14.76
N TRP A 60 3.31 -8.72 13.45
CA TRP A 60 3.13 -7.66 12.45
C TRP A 60 1.74 -7.75 11.81
N LYS A 61 1.13 -6.59 11.57
CA LYS A 61 -0.10 -6.44 10.80
C LYS A 61 0.21 -5.58 9.59
N VAL A 62 0.03 -6.15 8.41
CA VAL A 62 0.28 -5.47 7.14
C VAL A 62 -1.06 -5.18 6.50
N ILE A 63 -1.39 -3.90 6.34
CA ILE A 63 -2.62 -3.45 5.69
C ILE A 63 -2.28 -3.12 4.24
N ALA A 64 -2.83 -3.90 3.31
CA ALA A 64 -2.69 -3.64 1.89
C ALA A 64 -3.91 -2.88 1.39
N THR A 65 -3.68 -1.74 0.73
CA THR A 65 -4.70 -0.99 -0.01
C THR A 65 -4.13 -0.62 -1.37
N HIS A 66 -4.98 -0.41 -2.37
CA HIS A 66 -4.53 -0.16 -3.74
C HIS A 66 -3.87 1.24 -3.85
N ASP A 67 -4.49 2.25 -3.25
CA ASP A 67 -4.08 3.65 -3.38
C ASP A 67 -3.34 4.16 -2.15
N PRO A 68 -2.49 5.17 -2.31
CA PRO A 68 -1.78 5.79 -1.21
C PRO A 68 -2.71 6.56 -0.27
N LEU A 69 -2.25 6.74 0.96
CA LEU A 69 -3.05 7.39 1.99
C LEU A 69 -3.02 8.92 1.89
N SER A 70 -1.85 9.52 1.66
CA SER A 70 -1.69 10.99 1.65
C SER A 70 -1.07 11.56 0.38
N ILE A 71 -0.84 10.74 -0.63
CA ILE A 71 -0.47 11.25 -1.94
C ILE A 71 -1.77 11.63 -2.66
N VAL A 72 -1.86 12.90 -3.07
CA VAL A 72 -3.01 13.41 -3.81
C VAL A 72 -2.96 12.90 -5.26
N THR A 73 -4.00 12.17 -5.66
CA THR A 73 -4.24 11.75 -7.05
C THR A 73 -5.64 12.18 -7.48
N GLY A 74 -5.82 12.48 -8.76
CA GLY A 74 -7.07 13.05 -9.27
C GLY A 74 -7.16 14.56 -9.07
N SER A 75 -8.36 15.09 -8.95
CA SER A 75 -8.61 16.54 -8.84
C SER A 75 -9.87 16.85 -8.02
N SER A 76 -10.11 18.13 -7.73
CA SER A 76 -11.25 18.56 -6.91
C SER A 76 -12.59 17.99 -7.42
N GLY A 77 -13.26 17.22 -6.57
CA GLY A 77 -14.53 16.54 -6.89
C GLY A 77 -14.36 15.13 -7.47
N ASP A 78 -13.14 14.70 -7.75
CA ASP A 78 -12.80 13.38 -8.31
C ASP A 78 -11.39 12.94 -7.86
N TYR A 79 -11.23 12.78 -6.53
CA TYR A 79 -10.00 12.24 -5.94
C TYR A 79 -10.06 10.71 -5.90
N ASP A 80 -9.03 10.09 -6.47
CA ASP A 80 -8.95 8.63 -6.65
C ASP A 80 -8.42 7.97 -5.37
N ALA A 81 -7.33 8.51 -4.82
CA ALA A 81 -6.69 8.01 -3.60
C ALA A 81 -7.39 8.43 -2.28
N GLY A 82 -6.72 8.16 -1.15
CA GLY A 82 -7.20 8.52 0.19
C GLY A 82 -7.25 10.03 0.41
N ALA A 83 -6.21 10.74 -0.02
CA ALA A 83 -6.01 12.17 0.17
C ALA A 83 -7.08 13.05 -0.49
N GLN A 84 -7.31 14.25 0.05
CA GLN A 84 -8.34 15.18 -0.42
C GLN A 84 -7.80 16.57 -0.80
N ASP A 85 -6.49 16.79 -0.66
CA ASP A 85 -5.82 18.07 -0.88
C ASP A 85 -6.43 19.20 -0.01
N ASP A 86 -6.82 18.84 1.21
CA ASP A 86 -7.43 19.75 2.19
C ASP A 86 -6.90 19.42 3.58
N GLN A 87 -6.85 20.40 4.48
CA GLN A 87 -6.43 20.15 5.86
C GLN A 87 -7.54 19.46 6.69
N ARG A 88 -8.79 19.54 6.23
CA ARG A 88 -9.92 18.90 6.89
C ARG A 88 -9.97 17.43 6.49
N ILE A 89 -10.35 16.59 7.45
CA ILE A 89 -10.65 15.19 7.20
C ILE A 89 -11.91 15.08 6.33
N LEU A 90 -11.75 14.67 5.07
CA LEU A 90 -12.84 14.57 4.08
C LEU A 90 -12.84 13.21 3.39
N GLY A 91 -13.92 12.88 2.66
CA GLY A 91 -13.97 11.68 1.82
C GLY A 91 -13.59 10.38 2.55
N ARG A 92 -12.62 9.64 2.01
CA ARG A 92 -12.13 8.36 2.56
C ARG A 92 -11.26 8.54 3.80
N GLU A 93 -10.74 9.73 4.06
CA GLU A 93 -9.93 10.04 5.24
C GLU A 93 -10.73 9.88 6.52
N ALA A 94 -12.04 10.15 6.50
CA ALA A 94 -12.91 9.93 7.65
C ALA A 94 -12.93 8.46 8.09
N GLN A 95 -12.88 7.52 7.14
CA GLN A 95 -12.81 6.08 7.46
C GLN A 95 -11.42 5.68 7.93
N LEU A 96 -10.38 6.30 7.38
CA LEU A 96 -9.00 6.10 7.85
C LEU A 96 -8.83 6.61 9.28
N GLN A 97 -9.42 7.75 9.64
CA GLN A 97 -9.42 8.27 11.01
C GLN A 97 -10.01 7.25 11.99
N ASP A 98 -11.16 6.66 11.64
CA ASP A 98 -11.88 5.73 12.52
C ASP A 98 -11.07 4.45 12.70
N LEU A 99 -10.48 3.96 11.61
CA LEU A 99 -9.58 2.80 11.63
C LEU A 99 -8.35 3.06 12.50
N LEU A 100 -7.71 4.21 12.34
CA LEU A 100 -6.49 4.56 13.09
C LEU A 100 -6.77 4.78 14.57
N SER A 101 -7.90 5.42 14.93
CA SER A 101 -8.39 5.51 16.32
C SER A 101 -8.64 4.14 16.90
N PHE A 102 -9.32 3.26 16.17
CA PHE A 102 -9.59 1.89 16.60
C PHE A 102 -8.30 1.09 16.84
N ILE A 103 -7.36 1.14 15.89
CA ILE A 103 -6.04 0.48 16.02
C ILE A 103 -5.35 0.94 17.31
N LYS A 104 -5.39 2.24 17.59
CA LYS A 104 -4.81 2.80 18.81
C LYS A 104 -5.57 2.38 20.06
N SER A 105 -6.90 2.47 20.09
CA SER A 105 -7.72 2.18 21.29
C SER A 105 -7.66 0.72 21.70
N GLU A 106 -7.55 -0.18 20.73
CA GLU A 106 -7.44 -1.62 20.95
C GLU A 106 -5.99 -2.09 21.23
N GLY A 107 -5.02 -1.17 21.28
CA GLY A 107 -3.61 -1.52 21.52
C GLY A 107 -3.01 -2.40 20.40
N ILE A 108 -3.45 -2.19 19.16
CA ILE A 108 -2.98 -2.94 18.00
C ILE A 108 -1.66 -2.32 17.53
N ASP A 109 -0.55 -2.89 17.97
CA ASP A 109 0.79 -2.44 17.59
C ASP A 109 1.31 -3.08 16.30
N ASN A 110 2.46 -2.58 15.81
CA ASN A 110 3.23 -3.14 14.69
C ASN A 110 2.42 -3.22 13.39
N VAL A 111 1.76 -2.11 13.07
CA VAL A 111 0.98 -1.93 11.84
C VAL A 111 1.83 -1.19 10.81
N VAL A 112 1.85 -1.70 9.58
CA VAL A 112 2.38 -1.01 8.41
C VAL A 112 1.38 -1.07 7.26
N PHE A 113 1.39 -0.05 6.42
CA PHE A 113 0.61 0.00 5.18
C PHE A 113 1.50 -0.28 3.98
N ILE A 114 0.96 -0.98 2.99
CA ILE A 114 1.55 -1.12 1.66
C ILE A 114 0.52 -0.66 0.63
N THR A 115 0.98 0.18 -0.29
CA THR A 115 0.13 0.85 -1.29
C THR A 115 0.84 0.91 -2.64
N ALA A 116 0.14 1.33 -3.69
CA ALA A 116 0.68 1.43 -5.04
C ALA A 116 0.04 2.61 -5.82
N ASP A 117 -0.40 2.38 -7.06
CA ASP A 117 -1.14 3.30 -7.94
C ASP A 117 -0.35 4.50 -8.48
N VAL A 118 0.51 5.15 -7.70
CA VAL A 118 1.12 6.44 -8.11
C VAL A 118 2.33 6.34 -9.04
N HIS A 119 2.64 5.14 -9.52
CA HIS A 119 3.69 4.88 -10.52
C HIS A 119 5.10 5.40 -10.16
N PHE A 120 5.40 5.53 -8.87
CA PHE A 120 6.75 5.70 -8.31
C PHE A 120 6.82 5.09 -6.91
N PRO A 121 7.99 4.66 -6.42
CA PRO A 121 8.11 4.14 -5.07
C PRO A 121 8.35 5.27 -4.06
N ALA A 122 7.79 5.10 -2.86
CA ALA A 122 8.02 5.97 -1.72
C ALA A 122 7.95 5.20 -0.39
N ALA A 123 8.62 5.74 0.63
CA ALA A 123 8.41 5.36 2.02
C ALA A 123 7.98 6.60 2.80
N ILE A 124 6.79 6.54 3.38
CA ILE A 124 6.16 7.66 4.07
C ILE A 124 6.00 7.29 5.54
N PHE A 125 6.46 8.19 6.41
CA PHE A 125 6.26 8.07 7.85
C PHE A 125 5.16 9.02 8.31
N TYR A 126 4.21 8.46 9.06
CA TYR A 126 3.06 9.15 9.60
C TYR A 126 3.26 9.39 11.09
N HIS A 127 3.16 10.65 11.53
CA HIS A 127 3.33 10.99 12.94
C HIS A 127 2.26 11.99 13.44
N PRO A 128 1.49 11.67 14.50
CA PRO A 128 0.36 12.49 14.96
C PRO A 128 0.77 13.87 15.47
N ARG A 129 2.05 14.09 15.77
CA ARG A 129 2.58 15.41 16.13
C ARG A 129 2.42 16.42 15.00
N GLU A 130 2.68 15.99 13.76
CA GLU A 130 2.67 16.82 12.56
C GLU A 130 1.31 16.80 11.85
N ALA A 131 0.36 16.03 12.38
CA ALA A 131 -0.94 15.78 11.76
C ALA A 131 -2.03 16.76 12.22
N VAL A 132 -3.05 16.93 11.37
CA VAL A 132 -4.29 17.61 11.78
C VAL A 132 -5.09 16.71 12.73
N PHE A 133 -5.39 15.48 12.31
CA PHE A 133 -5.98 14.46 13.17
C PHE A 133 -4.88 13.80 14.00
N LYS A 134 -5.06 13.64 15.32
CA LYS A 134 -3.95 13.21 16.21
C LYS A 134 -4.20 11.90 16.94
N ASP A 135 -5.38 11.30 16.80
CA ASP A 135 -5.74 10.11 17.56
C ASP A 135 -5.28 8.82 16.89
N PHE A 136 -3.96 8.68 16.70
CA PHE A 136 -3.37 7.47 16.13
C PHE A 136 -1.92 7.27 16.61
N ASN A 137 -1.39 6.06 16.46
CA ASN A 137 0.02 5.75 16.74
C ASN A 137 0.87 5.93 15.48
N PRO A 138 2.14 6.39 15.57
CA PRO A 138 2.99 6.52 14.38
C PRO A 138 3.12 5.19 13.62
N PHE A 139 3.07 5.26 12.29
CA PHE A 139 3.13 4.10 11.40
C PHE A 139 3.85 4.42 10.08
N TRP A 140 4.17 3.36 9.33
CA TRP A 140 4.81 3.42 8.02
C TRP A 140 3.83 3.08 6.90
N GLU A 141 3.96 3.77 5.78
CA GLU A 141 3.41 3.38 4.49
C GLU A 141 4.56 3.16 3.50
N PHE A 142 4.52 2.04 2.77
CA PHE A 142 5.44 1.74 1.68
C PHE A 142 4.67 1.69 0.37
N VAL A 143 4.81 2.75 -0.41
CA VAL A 143 4.21 2.91 -1.73
C VAL A 143 5.14 2.25 -2.74
N ILE A 144 4.62 1.32 -3.55
CA ILE A 144 5.41 0.69 -4.60
C ILE A 144 5.11 1.30 -5.96
N GLY A 145 6.18 1.59 -6.71
CA GLY A 145 6.07 1.95 -8.12
C GLY A 145 5.60 0.78 -8.97
N PRO A 146 5.38 1.00 -10.27
CA PRO A 146 4.72 0.05 -11.12
C PRO A 146 5.68 -1.10 -11.48
N ILE A 147 5.16 -2.31 -11.67
CA ILE A 147 5.98 -3.42 -12.15
C ILE A 147 6.09 -3.45 -13.68
N HIS A 148 5.08 -2.91 -14.39
CA HIS A 148 5.08 -2.79 -15.86
C HIS A 148 4.13 -1.69 -16.39
N ALA A 149 3.97 -0.57 -15.67
CA ALA A 149 3.20 0.59 -16.13
C ALA A 149 4.14 1.77 -16.44
N GLY A 150 3.65 2.82 -17.10
CA GLY A 150 4.48 4.01 -17.31
C GLY A 150 4.90 4.59 -15.96
N ALA A 151 6.09 5.17 -15.84
CA ALA A 151 6.49 5.90 -14.63
C ALA A 151 5.95 7.33 -14.72
N PHE A 152 5.19 7.74 -13.71
CA PHE A 152 4.58 9.06 -13.64
C PHE A 152 4.95 9.70 -12.32
N ALA A 153 5.25 10.99 -12.33
CA ALA A 153 5.14 11.86 -11.17
C ALA A 153 4.91 13.29 -11.70
N PRO A 154 4.16 14.12 -10.97
CA PRO A 154 4.06 15.53 -11.34
C PRO A 154 5.45 16.17 -11.31
N PRO A 155 5.77 17.07 -12.26
CA PRO A 155 7.08 17.70 -12.31
C PRO A 155 7.34 18.51 -11.03
N GLY A 156 8.50 18.28 -10.40
CA GLY A 156 8.94 19.02 -9.20
C GLY A 156 8.68 18.28 -7.89
N ASN A 157 8.00 18.93 -6.95
CA ASN A 157 7.71 18.39 -5.62
C ASN A 157 6.21 18.09 -5.50
N LEU A 158 5.87 16.86 -5.13
CA LEU A 158 4.50 16.46 -4.80
C LEU A 158 4.29 16.61 -3.29
N PRO A 159 3.54 17.62 -2.80
CA PRO A 159 3.18 17.71 -1.39
C PRO A 159 2.30 16.53 -0.99
N LEU A 160 2.30 16.21 0.31
CA LEU A 160 1.41 15.22 0.90
C LEU A 160 0.27 15.94 1.62
N ASP A 161 -0.90 15.33 1.60
CA ASP A 161 -2.06 15.78 2.38
C ASP A 161 -1.73 15.77 3.88
N PRO A 162 -1.84 16.91 4.60
CA PRO A 162 -1.35 17.02 5.96
C PRO A 162 -2.25 16.33 6.99
N SER A 163 -3.42 15.81 6.61
CA SER A 163 -4.44 15.23 7.49
C SER A 163 -3.87 14.29 8.55
N PHE A 164 -2.93 13.42 8.17
CA PHE A 164 -2.31 12.42 9.05
C PHE A 164 -0.81 12.65 9.30
N GLY A 165 -0.32 13.88 9.08
CA GLY A 165 1.07 14.27 9.36
C GLY A 165 2.12 13.40 8.65
N PRO A 166 1.98 13.17 7.33
CA PRO A 166 2.91 12.34 6.58
C PRO A 166 4.22 13.09 6.27
N SER A 167 5.29 12.32 6.12
CA SER A 167 6.58 12.81 5.64
C SER A 167 7.26 11.77 4.78
N TYR A 168 7.76 12.17 3.61
CA TYR A 168 8.60 11.30 2.79
C TYR A 168 9.92 11.05 3.52
N GLU A 169 10.19 9.80 3.89
CA GLU A 169 11.55 9.36 4.20
C GLU A 169 12.31 9.00 2.92
N PHE A 170 11.59 8.43 1.95
CA PHE A 170 12.12 8.09 0.64
C PHE A 170 11.07 8.36 -0.44
N LYS A 171 11.52 8.80 -1.60
CA LYS A 171 10.76 8.83 -2.85
C LYS A 171 11.72 8.82 -4.03
N LEU A 172 11.34 8.14 -5.10
CA LEU A 172 12.12 8.13 -6.34
C LEU A 172 11.22 8.45 -7.52
N PHE A 173 11.12 9.74 -7.85
CA PHE A 173 10.34 10.20 -9.00
C PHE A 173 11.08 9.91 -10.32
N PRO A 174 10.34 9.71 -11.42
CA PRO A 174 10.92 9.72 -12.75
C PRO A 174 11.50 11.09 -13.09
N ALA A 175 12.62 11.07 -13.83
CA ALA A 175 13.27 12.30 -14.30
C ALA A 175 12.39 13.06 -15.30
N GLU A 176 11.58 12.33 -16.06
CA GLU A 176 10.61 12.87 -17.03
C GLU A 176 9.25 12.21 -16.79
N PRO A 177 8.13 12.92 -16.92
CA PRO A 177 6.82 12.31 -16.79
C PRO A 177 6.54 11.32 -17.93
N ASN A 178 5.70 10.33 -17.66
CA ASN A 178 5.15 9.37 -18.63
C ASN A 178 6.22 8.50 -19.32
N LEU A 179 7.29 8.12 -18.62
CA LEU A 179 8.28 7.20 -19.19
C LEU A 179 7.65 5.82 -19.41
N PRO A 180 7.76 5.20 -20.59
CA PRO A 180 7.15 3.89 -20.84
C PRO A 180 7.93 2.77 -20.13
N PRO A 181 7.33 1.59 -19.91
CA PRO A 181 8.10 0.41 -19.51
C PRO A 181 9.27 0.12 -20.49
N PRO A 182 10.42 -0.42 -20.02
CA PRO A 182 10.69 -0.85 -18.64
C PRO A 182 11.38 0.22 -17.79
N HIS A 183 11.22 1.52 -18.09
CA HIS A 183 11.88 2.57 -17.32
C HIS A 183 11.27 2.69 -15.92
N GLN A 184 12.12 2.64 -14.88
CA GLN A 184 11.72 2.80 -13.47
C GLN A 184 10.54 1.90 -13.05
N GLN A 185 10.81 0.60 -13.01
CA GLN A 185 9.85 -0.41 -12.57
C GLN A 185 10.30 -1.01 -11.25
N PHE A 186 9.36 -1.31 -10.35
CA PHE A 186 9.66 -1.67 -8.97
C PHE A 186 8.79 -2.80 -8.44
N PHE A 187 9.27 -3.45 -7.37
CA PHE A 187 8.48 -4.35 -6.54
C PHE A 187 8.94 -4.30 -5.09
N GLY A 188 8.04 -4.63 -4.17
CA GLY A 188 8.32 -4.59 -2.73
C GLY A 188 8.57 -5.98 -2.16
N SER A 189 9.47 -6.08 -1.19
CA SER A 189 9.63 -7.31 -0.39
C SER A 189 9.67 -7.00 1.10
N MET A 190 8.99 -7.83 1.88
CA MET A 190 9.01 -7.76 3.34
C MET A 190 9.46 -9.09 3.92
N GLU A 191 10.30 -9.01 4.95
CA GLU A 191 10.73 -10.15 5.73
C GLU A 191 10.56 -9.86 7.22
N VAL A 192 9.86 -10.75 7.92
CA VAL A 192 9.87 -10.78 9.39
C VAL A 192 10.88 -11.83 9.81
N ASP A 193 11.91 -11.42 10.55
CA ASP A 193 12.92 -12.34 11.07
C ASP A 193 12.33 -13.24 12.18
N GLY A 194 12.53 -14.55 12.09
CA GLY A 194 11.93 -15.50 13.02
C GLY A 194 12.48 -15.46 14.45
N GLN A 195 13.65 -14.87 14.68
CA GLN A 195 14.31 -14.84 15.99
C GLN A 195 14.08 -13.51 16.71
N THR A 196 14.20 -12.41 15.99
CA THR A 196 14.14 -11.04 16.51
C THR A 196 12.78 -10.39 16.26
N ALA A 197 11.96 -10.98 15.40
CA ALA A 197 10.71 -10.42 14.90
C ALA A 197 10.86 -9.04 14.23
N GLN A 198 12.07 -8.64 13.85
CA GLN A 198 12.29 -7.40 13.09
C GLN A 198 11.68 -7.52 11.70
N LEU A 199 10.98 -6.48 11.26
CA LEU A 199 10.50 -6.36 9.88
C LEU A 199 11.55 -5.62 9.05
N THR A 200 12.05 -6.28 8.01
CA THR A 200 12.85 -5.66 6.96
C THR A 200 11.98 -5.43 5.74
N VAL A 201 11.84 -4.18 5.34
CA VAL A 201 11.11 -3.75 4.15
C VAL A 201 12.12 -3.30 3.10
N LYS A 202 11.96 -3.76 1.86
CA LYS A 202 12.81 -3.34 0.74
C LYS A 202 11.96 -2.97 -0.45
N ILE A 203 12.41 -1.92 -1.14
CA ILE A 203 11.91 -1.55 -2.45
C ILE A 203 13.01 -1.88 -3.45
N HIS A 204 12.67 -2.67 -4.46
CA HIS A 204 13.57 -3.13 -5.50
C HIS A 204 13.19 -2.49 -6.83
N GLN A 205 14.18 -2.20 -7.66
CA GLN A 205 13.96 -2.11 -9.10
C GLN A 205 13.67 -3.51 -9.67
N ILE A 206 13.03 -3.57 -10.84
CA ILE A 206 12.77 -4.83 -11.54
C ILE A 206 14.05 -5.60 -11.90
N THR A 207 15.21 -4.92 -11.93
CA THR A 207 16.54 -5.51 -12.09
C THR A 207 17.00 -6.33 -10.87
N GLY A 208 16.33 -6.16 -9.73
CA GLY A 208 16.70 -6.74 -8.43
C GLY A 208 17.54 -5.81 -7.55
N ASP A 209 17.90 -4.62 -8.03
CA ASP A 209 18.64 -3.64 -7.22
C ASP A 209 17.76 -3.06 -6.12
N ILE A 210 18.26 -3.03 -4.88
CA ILE A 210 17.57 -2.42 -3.75
C ILE A 210 17.78 -0.90 -3.81
N VAL A 211 16.70 -0.14 -3.95
CA VAL A 211 16.73 1.34 -3.94
C VAL A 211 16.42 1.94 -2.57
N TYR A 212 15.76 1.17 -1.71
CA TYR A 212 15.46 1.59 -0.34
C TYR A 212 15.29 0.36 0.56
N GLU A 213 15.79 0.47 1.80
CA GLU A 213 15.68 -0.55 2.83
C GLU A 213 15.33 0.11 4.18
N LYS A 214 14.36 -0.48 4.88
CA LYS A 214 13.95 -0.08 6.22
C LYS A 214 13.88 -1.29 7.15
N ILE A 215 14.56 -1.20 8.29
CA ILE A 215 14.45 -2.17 9.36
C ILE A 215 13.62 -1.55 10.49
N ILE A 216 12.54 -2.23 10.89
CA ILE A 216 11.64 -1.80 11.95
C ILE A 216 11.62 -2.86 13.04
N LYS A 217 11.86 -2.44 14.28
CA LYS A 217 11.73 -3.31 15.45
C LYS A 217 10.27 -3.37 15.88
N PRO A 218 9.76 -4.55 16.28
CA PRO A 218 8.44 -4.63 16.88
C PRO A 218 8.44 -3.87 18.21
N LYS A 219 7.30 -3.26 18.53
CA LYS A 219 6.97 -2.69 19.83
C LYS A 219 6.60 -3.78 20.81
#